data_AF-A0A7C3T6S9-F1
#
_entry.id   AF-A0A7C3T6S9-F1
#
_cell.length_a   1.000
_cell.length_b   1.000
_cell.length_c   1.000
_cell.angle_alpha   90.00
_cell.angle_beta   90.00
_cell.angle_gamma   90.00
#
_symmetry.space_group_name_H-M   'P 1'
#
loop_
_entity.id
_entity.type
_entity.pdbx_description
1 polymer ?
#
loop_
_entity_poly.entity_id
_entity_poly.type
_entity_poly.pdbx_seq_one_letter_code
_entity_poly.pdbx_strand_id
1 'polypeptide(L)' 'MNSSHWWDPQLEKMIVTAQAMTDPQARLALYDQMQAYIMSQAPYVTLYSPIMTTMCSKNVGGFYLHPVYDFDPVEYWRK' A
#
# COMPACT_ATOMS: atom_id res chain seq x y z
N MET A 1 -5.02 9.03 7.86
CA MET A 1 -5.04 10.47 8.22
C MET A 1 -4.50 11.24 7.02
N ASN A 2 -5.15 12.33 6.57
CA ASN A 2 -4.69 13.14 5.45
C ASN A 2 -3.85 14.33 5.95
N SER A 3 -2.54 14.15 6.05
CA SER A 3 -1.63 15.17 6.61
C SER A 3 -1.41 16.38 5.68
N SER A 4 -1.67 16.24 4.39
CA SER A 4 -1.56 17.34 3.43
C SER A 4 -2.76 18.28 3.44
N HIS A 5 -3.88 17.84 4.04
CA HIS A 5 -5.20 18.48 3.95
C HIS A 5 -5.71 18.70 2.50
N TRP A 6 -5.02 18.16 1.49
CA TRP A 6 -5.40 18.27 0.10
C TRP A 6 -6.56 17.34 -0.21
N TRP A 7 -7.54 17.86 -0.95
CA TRP A 7 -8.72 17.14 -1.41
C TRP A 7 -9.07 17.61 -2.81
N ASP A 8 -9.48 16.69 -3.68
CA ASP A 8 -9.83 16.99 -5.06
C ASP A 8 -11.03 16.15 -5.54
N PRO A 9 -12.10 16.79 -6.06
CA PRO A 9 -13.31 16.08 -6.48
C PRO A 9 -13.11 15.18 -7.70
N GLN A 10 -12.08 15.42 -8.53
CA GLN A 10 -11.78 14.55 -9.67
C GLN A 10 -11.15 13.24 -9.20
N LEU A 11 -10.19 13.30 -8.27
CA LEU A 11 -9.61 12.11 -7.66
C LEU A 11 -10.67 11.26 -6.95
N GLU A 12 -11.60 11.88 -6.22
CA GLU A 12 -12.72 11.17 -5.57
C GLU A 12 -13.56 10.37 -6.58
N LYS A 13 -13.88 10.95 -7.74
CA LYS A 13 -14.61 10.25 -8.82
C LYS A 13 -13.83 9.05 -9.37
N MET A 14 -12.51 9.20 -9.53
CA MET A 14 -11.65 8.10 -9.98
C MET A 14 -11.62 6.96 -8.97
N ILE A 15 -11.53 7.28 -7.67
CA ILE A 15 -11.54 6.29 -6.58
C ILE A 15 -12.86 5.50 -6.57
N VAL A 16 -14.01 6.20 -6.61
CA VAL A 16 -15.33 5.54 -6.64
C VAL A 16 -15.46 4.62 -7.85
N THR A 17 -14.96 5.07 -9.01
CA THR A 17 -14.95 4.25 -10.23
C THR A 17 -14.11 2.99 -10.03
N ALA A 18 -12.86 3.12 -9.57
CA ALA A 18 -11.97 1.99 -9.33
C ALA A 18 -12.54 0.98 -8.33
N GLN A 19 -13.21 1.44 -7.28
CA GLN A 19 -13.83 0.56 -6.27
C GLN A 19 -14.96 -0.29 -6.85
N ALA A 20 -15.70 0.22 -7.84
CA ALA A 20 -16.76 -0.52 -8.51
C ALA A 20 -16.25 -1.49 -9.59
N MET A 21 -14.96 -1.43 -9.96
CA MET A 21 -14.40 -2.27 -11.02
C MET A 21 -14.12 -3.69 -10.54
N THR A 22 -14.58 -4.68 -11.31
CA THR A 22 -14.32 -6.10 -11.09
C THR A 22 -13.12 -6.63 -11.89
N ASP A 23 -12.81 -6.02 -13.03
CA ASP A 23 -11.62 -6.34 -13.82
C ASP A 23 -10.35 -5.78 -13.12
N PRO A 24 -9.44 -6.65 -12.66
CA PRO A 24 -8.23 -6.21 -11.98
C PRO A 24 -7.28 -5.42 -12.86
N GLN A 25 -7.16 -5.74 -14.16
CA GLN A 25 -6.20 -5.07 -15.05
C GLN A 25 -6.66 -3.66 -15.39
N ALA A 26 -7.94 -3.50 -15.70
CA ALA A 26 -8.53 -2.18 -15.89
C ALA A 26 -8.44 -1.33 -14.61
N ARG A 27 -8.64 -1.95 -13.43
CA ARG A 27 -8.53 -1.24 -12.14
C ARG A 27 -7.11 -0.78 -11.87
N LEU A 28 -6.10 -1.61 -12.17
CA LEU A 28 -4.68 -1.24 -12.08
C LEU A 28 -4.34 -0.06 -13.00
N ALA A 29 -4.78 -0.10 -14.26
CA ALA A 29 -4.56 1.00 -15.20
C ALA A 29 -5.15 2.33 -14.69
N LEU A 30 -6.31 2.29 -14.03
CA LEU A 30 -6.91 3.49 -13.44
C LEU A 30 -6.12 3.97 -12.21
N TYR A 31 -5.56 3.07 -11.39
CA TYR A 31 -4.67 3.46 -10.30
C TYR A 31 -3.37 4.11 -10.78
N ASP A 32 -2.81 3.69 -11.91
CA ASP A 32 -1.64 4.35 -12.50
C ASP A 32 -1.97 5.78 -12.94
N GLN A 33 -3.16 6.00 -13.51
CA GLN A 33 -3.64 7.34 -13.85
C GLN A 33 -3.84 8.22 -12.61
N MET A 34 -4.42 7.66 -11.53
CA MET A 34 -4.57 8.39 -10.26
C MET A 34 -3.22 8.78 -9.67
N GLN A 35 -2.24 7.88 -9.66
CA GLN A 35 -0.90 8.16 -9.17
C GLN A 35 -0.24 9.29 -9.97
N ALA A 36 -0.32 9.25 -11.31
CA ALA A 36 0.19 10.32 -12.16
C ALA A 36 -0.51 11.66 -11.90
N TYR A 37 -1.83 11.64 -11.71
CA TYR A 37 -2.61 12.84 -11.37
C TYR A 37 -2.19 13.43 -10.02
N ILE A 38 -2.11 12.62 -8.97
CA ILE A 38 -1.66 13.05 -7.63
C ILE A 38 -0.26 13.66 -7.72
N MET A 39 0.67 13.01 -8.43
CA MET A 39 2.03 13.53 -8.61
C MET A 39 2.05 14.89 -9.34
N SER A 40 1.14 15.13 -10.29
CA SER A 40 1.03 16.42 -10.98
C SER A 40 0.54 17.55 -10.08
N GLN A 41 -0.25 17.23 -9.05
CA GLN A 41 -0.78 18.19 -8.08
C GLN A 41 0.19 18.41 -6.91
N ALA A 42 1.13 17.48 -6.70
CA ALA A 42 2.16 17.50 -5.66
C ALA A 42 1.64 17.79 -4.24
N PRO A 43 0.57 17.12 -3.75
CA PRO A 43 0.05 17.34 -2.38
C PRO A 43 1.01 16.81 -1.30
N TYR A 44 1.90 15.90 -1.68
CA TYR A 44 3.03 15.41 -0.90
C TYR A 44 4.16 15.00 -1.85
N VAL A 45 5.36 14.79 -1.29
CA VAL A 45 6.54 14.34 -2.04
C VAL A 45 6.88 12.92 -1.61
N THR A 46 6.72 11.97 -2.52
CA THR A 46 7.17 10.57 -2.31
C THR A 46 8.69 10.52 -2.32
N LEU A 47 9.30 10.04 -1.22
CA LEU A 47 10.76 9.95 -1.10
C LEU A 47 11.30 8.56 -1.47
N TYR A 48 10.77 7.52 -0.83
CA TYR A 48 11.19 6.12 -1.05
C TYR A 48 10.16 5.14 -0.48
N SER A 49 10.25 3.87 -0.89
CA SER A 49 9.57 2.74 -0.24
C SER A 49 10.53 2.03 0.71
N PRO A 50 10.23 1.89 2.01
CA PRO A 50 11.17 1.31 2.97
C PRO A 50 11.37 -0.19 2.75
N ILE A 51 12.60 -0.66 3.03
CA ILE A 51 12.86 -2.09 3.20
C ILE A 51 12.63 -2.44 4.66
N MET A 52 11.62 -3.26 4.91
CA MET A 52 11.33 -3.76 6.25
C MET A 52 12.36 -4.85 6.61
N THR A 53 13.04 -4.67 7.74
CA THR A 53 13.97 -5.66 8.30
C THR A 53 13.61 -5.91 9.76
N THR A 54 13.87 -7.12 10.22
CA THR A 54 13.63 -7.49 11.63
C THR A 54 14.57 -8.62 12.04
N MET A 55 14.62 -8.91 13.34
CA MET A 55 15.41 -9.96 13.94
C MET A 55 14.51 -11.08 14.45
N CYS A 56 14.94 -12.32 14.28
CA CYS A 56 14.23 -13.50 14.77
C CYS A 56 15.19 -14.44 15.51
N SER A 57 14.74 -14.97 16.64
CA SER A 57 15.54 -15.94 17.41
C SER A 57 15.72 -17.24 16.62
N LYS A 58 16.89 -17.88 16.74
CA LYS A 58 17.14 -19.20 16.14
C LYS A 58 16.13 -20.28 16.59
N ASN A 59 15.47 -20.07 17.74
CA ASN A 59 14.49 -20.99 18.31
C ASN A 59 13.06 -20.76 17.78
N VAL A 60 12.84 -19.83 16.85
CA VAL A 60 11.52 -19.55 16.27
C VAL A 60 11.39 -20.22 14.90
N GLY A 61 10.31 -20.97 14.70
CA GLY A 61 9.85 -21.48 13.42
C GLY A 61 8.58 -20.75 12.96
N GLY A 62 8.24 -20.91 11.68
CA GLY A 62 7.06 -20.25 11.07
C GLY A 62 7.20 -18.75 10.84
N PHE A 63 8.37 -18.17 11.13
CA PHE A 63 8.62 -16.76 10.88
C PHE A 63 8.62 -16.44 9.37
N TYR A 64 7.75 -15.52 8.96
CA TYR A 64 7.68 -14.91 7.64
C TYR A 64 7.39 -13.42 7.79
N LEU A 65 8.19 -12.58 7.12
CA LEU A 65 7.95 -11.15 7.02
C LEU A 65 7.15 -10.89 5.73
N HIS A 66 5.91 -10.44 5.87
CA HIS A 66 5.03 -10.26 4.71
C HIS A 66 5.50 -9.04 3.86
N PRO A 67 5.40 -9.09 2.51
CA PRO A 67 5.87 -7.99 1.65
C PRO A 67 5.03 -6.71 1.73
N VAL A 68 3.81 -6.78 2.29
CA VAL A 68 2.85 -5.65 2.38
C VAL A 68 2.39 -5.39 3.82
N TYR A 69 2.44 -6.40 4.68
CA TYR A 69 1.97 -6.34 6.05
C TYR A 69 3.15 -6.61 6.98
N ASP A 70 2.91 -6.63 8.29
CA ASP A 70 3.94 -6.91 9.27
C ASP A 70 4.16 -8.43 9.45
N PHE A 71 4.27 -8.87 10.71
CA PHE A 71 4.43 -10.25 11.09
C PHE A 71 3.09 -10.91 11.41
N ASP A 72 2.97 -12.21 11.13
CA ASP A 72 1.82 -13.02 11.54
C ASP A 72 2.23 -13.99 12.67
N PRO A 73 1.97 -13.64 13.95
CA PRO A 73 2.39 -14.45 15.07
C PRO A 73 1.60 -15.76 15.22
N VAL A 74 0.49 -15.95 14.50
CA VAL A 74 -0.30 -17.20 14.55
C VAL A 74 0.50 -18.38 14.01
N GLU A 75 1.36 -18.12 13.03
CA GLU A 75 2.21 -19.14 12.40
C GLU A 75 3.44 -19.49 13.24
N TYR A 76 3.68 -18.77 14.35
CA TYR A 76 4.95 -18.86 15.07
C TYR A 76 4.93 -20.01 16.06
N TRP A 77 6.01 -20.77 16.07
CA TRP A 77 6.20 -21.88 17.00
C TRP A 77 7.64 -21.96 17.48
N ARG A 78 7.84 -22.67 18.60
CA ARG A 78 9.16 -22.86 19.19
C ARG A 78 9.81 -24.13 18.65
N LYS A 79 10.98 -23.96 18.01
CA LYS A 79 11.87 -25.04 17.57
C LYS A 79 12.51 -25.78 18.74
#